data_AF-X1V931-F1
#
_entry.id   AF-X1V931-F1
#
_cell.length_a   1.000
_cell.length_b   1.000
_cell.length_c   1.000
_cell.angle_alpha   90.00
_cell.angle_beta   90.00
_cell.angle_gamma   90.00
#
_symmetry.space_group_name_H-M   'P 1'
#
loop_
_entity.id
_entity.type
_entity.pdbx_description
1 polymer ?
#
loop_
_entity_poly.entity_id
_entity_poly.type
_entity_poly.pdbx_seq_one_letter_code
_entity_poly.pdbx_strand_id
1 'polypeptide(L)'
;LYAELIVSNEPQPYDFDWNITIVDNVNETLQNNIFDVGNNLGQFSFEIDDRFNHTNKIYYIKINMSDTSYNIKAAAYFPFKALNSLPEINVSTIIFSPSTIKRAEDCTLTLNVTDVDIYTLPENITVSMTIQLPTGELESPIELTNNNNWSFTTTFSIGINKPIGKYQIIIEAEDQYNGIDSYTASLNVGNNAPEIQSYSVNGLSMNQSVSVNYGEDLIFTFDVSDVENTKGEFRP
;
A
#
# COMPACT_ATOMS: atom_id res chain seq x y z
N LEU A 1 -5.83 -13.86 -18.99
CA LEU A 1 -6.75 -14.89 -18.41
C LEU A 1 -7.80 -15.21 -19.47
N TYR A 2 -8.17 -16.48 -19.69
CA TYR A 2 -9.17 -16.86 -20.69
C TYR A 2 -10.37 -17.56 -20.05
N ALA A 3 -11.57 -17.32 -20.57
CA ALA A 3 -12.77 -18.09 -20.26
C ALA A 3 -13.12 -18.99 -21.45
N GLU A 4 -13.57 -20.22 -21.17
CA GLU A 4 -13.95 -21.22 -22.16
C GLU A 4 -15.38 -21.73 -21.90
N LEU A 5 -16.19 -21.79 -22.96
CA LEU A 5 -17.56 -22.33 -22.93
C LEU A 5 -17.83 -23.15 -24.19
N ILE A 6 -18.56 -24.25 -24.04
CA ILE A 6 -18.97 -25.14 -25.13
C ILE A 6 -20.49 -25.09 -25.28
N VAL A 7 -20.96 -24.93 -26.52
CA VAL A 7 -22.37 -24.95 -26.92
C VAL A 7 -22.54 -26.01 -28.00
N SER A 8 -23.52 -26.90 -27.88
CA SER A 8 -23.71 -27.98 -28.86
C SER A 8 -25.19 -28.20 -29.17
N ASN A 9 -25.47 -28.49 -30.44
CA ASN A 9 -26.81 -28.79 -30.94
C ASN A 9 -26.94 -30.28 -31.37
N GLU A 10 -26.25 -31.16 -30.64
CA GLU A 10 -26.20 -32.60 -30.94
C GLU A 10 -27.06 -33.42 -29.96
N PRO A 11 -27.73 -34.50 -30.44
CA PRO A 11 -27.86 -34.89 -31.85
C PRO A 11 -28.92 -34.07 -32.59
N GLN A 12 -28.66 -33.74 -33.86
CA GLN A 12 -29.60 -33.02 -34.73
C GLN A 12 -31.00 -33.65 -34.75
N PRO A 13 -32.06 -32.82 -34.59
CA PRO A 13 -32.71 -32.28 -35.78
C PRO A 13 -33.11 -30.80 -35.68
N TYR A 14 -32.54 -30.04 -34.75
CA TYR A 14 -32.97 -28.66 -34.53
C TYR A 14 -32.21 -27.64 -35.41
N ASP A 15 -32.94 -26.75 -36.07
CA ASP A 15 -32.40 -25.63 -36.87
C ASP A 15 -32.25 -24.39 -35.96
N PHE A 16 -31.27 -24.46 -35.05
CA PHE A 16 -30.97 -23.37 -34.13
C PHE A 16 -29.77 -22.56 -34.63
N ASP A 17 -29.98 -21.25 -34.74
CA ASP A 17 -28.90 -20.27 -34.81
C ASP A 17 -28.67 -19.67 -33.43
N TRP A 18 -27.41 -19.44 -33.06
CA TRP A 18 -27.07 -18.68 -31.87
C TRP A 18 -26.00 -17.62 -32.11
N ASN A 19 -26.12 -16.54 -31.35
CA ASN A 19 -25.16 -15.46 -31.28
C ASN A 19 -24.68 -15.30 -29.84
N ILE A 20 -23.37 -15.14 -29.67
CA ILE A 20 -22.73 -15.02 -28.36
C ILE A 20 -22.19 -13.60 -28.21
N THR A 21 -22.59 -12.92 -27.13
CA THR A 21 -22.10 -11.59 -26.76
C THR A 21 -21.71 -11.54 -25.30
N ILE A 22 -20.84 -10.61 -24.93
CA ILE A 22 -20.49 -10.33 -23.55
C ILE A 22 -21.20 -9.06 -23.12
N VAL A 23 -21.91 -9.13 -22.00
CA VAL A 23 -22.76 -8.04 -21.52
C VAL A 23 -22.56 -7.80 -20.03
N ASP A 24 -22.87 -6.59 -19.56
CA ASP A 24 -22.66 -6.20 -18.16
C ASP A 24 -23.91 -6.30 -17.28
N ASN A 25 -25.06 -6.63 -17.86
CA ASN A 25 -26.33 -6.76 -17.17
C ASN A 25 -27.23 -7.80 -17.86
N VAL A 26 -28.11 -8.47 -17.11
CA VAL A 26 -29.13 -9.37 -17.65
C VAL A 26 -30.39 -8.62 -18.11
N ASN A 27 -30.67 -7.45 -17.54
CA ASN A 27 -31.79 -6.61 -17.96
C ASN A 27 -31.46 -5.94 -19.29
N GLU A 28 -32.10 -6.39 -20.37
CA GLU A 28 -31.83 -5.94 -21.75
C GLU A 28 -31.99 -4.43 -21.97
N THR A 29 -32.79 -3.75 -21.16
CA THR A 29 -32.97 -2.29 -21.27
C THR A 29 -31.83 -1.47 -20.66
N LEU A 30 -31.04 -2.07 -19.77
CA LEU A 30 -29.88 -1.47 -19.10
C LEU A 30 -28.56 -2.11 -19.52
N GLN A 31 -28.64 -3.06 -20.47
CA GLN A 31 -27.55 -3.91 -20.89
C GLN A 31 -26.63 -3.14 -21.85
N ASN A 32 -25.34 -3.07 -21.51
CA ASN A 32 -24.32 -2.67 -22.46
C ASN A 32 -23.69 -3.91 -23.09
N ASN A 33 -23.55 -3.89 -24.41
CA ASN A 33 -22.74 -4.87 -25.11
C ASN A 33 -21.27 -4.48 -24.97
N ILE A 34 -20.50 -5.33 -24.30
CA ILE A 34 -19.06 -5.14 -24.10
C ILE A 34 -18.31 -5.58 -25.36
N PHE A 35 -18.70 -6.72 -25.94
CA PHE A 35 -18.06 -7.28 -27.13
C PHE A 35 -18.89 -8.41 -27.76
N ASP A 36 -18.91 -8.46 -29.09
CA ASP A 36 -19.51 -9.54 -29.88
C ASP A 36 -18.51 -10.67 -30.12
N VAL A 37 -18.81 -11.87 -29.61
CA VAL A 37 -17.92 -13.04 -29.75
C VAL A 37 -18.07 -13.70 -31.12
N GLY A 38 -19.32 -13.88 -31.59
CA GLY A 38 -19.60 -14.46 -32.89
C GLY A 38 -20.89 -15.29 -32.95
N ASN A 39 -21.11 -15.95 -34.09
CA ASN A 39 -22.32 -16.72 -34.37
C ASN A 39 -22.01 -18.20 -34.56
N ASN A 40 -22.92 -19.06 -34.11
CA ASN A 40 -22.89 -20.52 -34.30
C ASN A 40 -21.56 -21.17 -33.89
N LEU A 41 -20.88 -20.58 -32.89
CA LEU A 41 -19.63 -21.10 -32.36
C LEU A 41 -19.94 -22.22 -31.36
N GLY A 42 -19.40 -23.42 -31.60
CA GLY A 42 -19.51 -24.54 -30.67
C GLY A 42 -18.54 -24.47 -29.49
N GLN A 43 -17.45 -23.71 -29.64
CA GLN A 43 -16.43 -23.43 -28.63
C GLN A 43 -15.83 -22.07 -28.93
N PHE A 44 -15.54 -21.29 -27.90
CA PHE A 44 -14.91 -19.98 -28.05
C PHE A 44 -14.07 -19.60 -26.82
N SER A 45 -13.14 -18.68 -27.03
CA SER A 45 -12.36 -18.03 -26.00
C SER A 45 -12.28 -16.54 -26.32
N PHE A 46 -12.25 -15.70 -25.29
CA PHE A 46 -12.01 -14.28 -25.43
C PHE A 46 -11.04 -13.80 -24.36
N GLU A 47 -10.35 -12.71 -24.64
CA GLU A 47 -9.44 -12.06 -23.72
C GLU A 47 -10.20 -11.13 -22.79
N ILE A 48 -9.82 -11.12 -21.51
CA ILE A 48 -10.27 -10.13 -20.53
C ILE A 48 -9.22 -9.01 -20.53
N ASP A 49 -9.61 -7.85 -21.06
CA ASP A 49 -8.78 -6.66 -21.26
C ASP A 49 -9.45 -5.39 -20.68
N ASP A 50 -8.99 -4.22 -21.09
CA ASP A 50 -9.44 -2.88 -20.65
C ASP A 50 -10.92 -2.56 -20.96
N ARG A 51 -11.62 -3.40 -21.73
CA ARG A 51 -13.08 -3.29 -21.94
C ARG A 51 -13.87 -3.73 -20.71
N PHE A 52 -13.25 -4.51 -19.83
CA PHE A 52 -13.84 -4.93 -18.57
C PHE A 52 -13.48 -3.92 -17.49
N ASN A 53 -14.46 -3.56 -16.70
CA ASN A 53 -14.25 -2.73 -15.53
C ASN A 53 -13.50 -3.59 -14.50
N HIS A 54 -12.28 -3.20 -14.21
CA HIS A 54 -11.35 -3.86 -13.30
C HIS A 54 -11.87 -3.86 -11.84
N THR A 55 -13.00 -3.22 -11.54
CA THR A 55 -13.63 -3.18 -10.20
C THR A 55 -14.54 -4.37 -9.91
N ASN A 56 -14.01 -5.61 -9.90
CA ASN A 56 -14.71 -6.82 -9.40
C ASN A 56 -16.18 -6.97 -9.88
N LYS A 57 -16.50 -6.50 -11.10
CA LYS A 57 -17.85 -6.44 -11.64
C LYS A 57 -18.26 -7.80 -12.22
N ILE A 58 -19.54 -8.15 -12.07
CA ILE A 58 -20.11 -9.34 -12.71
C ILE A 58 -20.50 -8.99 -14.14
N TYR A 59 -20.03 -9.81 -15.07
CA TYR A 59 -20.37 -9.82 -16.48
C TYR A 59 -21.11 -11.11 -16.83
N TYR A 60 -21.73 -11.15 -18.00
CA TYR A 60 -22.48 -12.30 -18.47
C TYR A 60 -22.10 -12.61 -19.91
N ILE A 61 -21.86 -13.89 -20.17
CA ILE A 61 -21.91 -14.43 -21.53
C ILE A 61 -23.38 -14.59 -21.88
N LYS A 62 -23.88 -13.81 -22.84
CA LYS A 62 -25.24 -13.90 -23.36
C LYS A 62 -25.23 -14.78 -24.61
N ILE A 63 -26.02 -15.85 -24.59
CA ILE A 63 -26.28 -16.69 -25.77
C ILE A 63 -27.69 -16.42 -26.23
N ASN A 64 -27.81 -15.69 -27.34
CA ASN A 64 -29.08 -15.45 -28.03
C ASN A 64 -29.34 -16.62 -28.98
N MET A 65 -30.39 -17.39 -28.75
CA MET A 65 -30.79 -18.54 -29.56
C MET A 65 -32.05 -18.17 -30.36
N SER A 66 -32.04 -18.48 -31.65
CA SER A 66 -33.18 -18.35 -32.55
C SER A 66 -33.50 -19.70 -33.18
N ASP A 67 -34.72 -20.16 -32.98
CA ASP A 67 -35.31 -21.27 -33.74
C ASP A 67 -35.93 -20.69 -35.02
N THR A 68 -35.29 -20.92 -36.16
CA THR A 68 -35.75 -20.42 -37.46
C THR A 68 -37.05 -21.10 -37.90
N SER A 69 -37.25 -22.37 -37.50
CA SER A 69 -38.40 -23.19 -37.89
C SER A 69 -39.67 -22.78 -37.16
N TYR A 70 -39.55 -22.37 -35.89
CA TYR A 70 -40.69 -21.98 -35.05
C TYR A 70 -40.75 -20.47 -34.71
N ASN A 71 -39.78 -19.68 -35.19
CA ASN A 71 -39.64 -18.25 -34.89
C ASN A 71 -39.62 -17.96 -33.38
N ILE A 72 -38.98 -18.84 -32.61
CA ILE A 72 -38.82 -18.73 -31.16
C ILE A 72 -37.45 -18.11 -30.88
N LYS A 73 -37.40 -17.15 -29.96
CA LYS A 73 -36.14 -16.56 -29.48
C LYS A 73 -36.01 -16.78 -27.98
N ALA A 74 -34.81 -17.12 -27.55
CA ALA A 74 -34.47 -17.27 -26.14
C ALA A 74 -33.06 -16.72 -25.88
N ALA A 75 -32.80 -16.31 -24.65
CA ALA A 75 -31.47 -15.90 -24.22
C ALA A 75 -31.07 -16.68 -22.96
N ALA A 76 -29.83 -17.16 -22.92
CA ALA A 76 -29.20 -17.71 -21.73
C ALA A 76 -28.05 -16.80 -21.28
N TYR A 77 -27.85 -16.71 -19.97
CA TYR A 77 -26.84 -15.85 -19.35
C TYR A 77 -25.95 -16.65 -18.42
N PHE A 78 -24.64 -16.62 -18.67
CA PHE A 78 -23.65 -17.29 -17.83
C PHE A 78 -22.78 -16.24 -17.15
N PRO A 79 -22.88 -16.08 -15.81
CA PRO A 79 -22.15 -15.05 -15.10
C PRO A 79 -20.66 -15.39 -14.96
N PHE A 80 -19.82 -14.38 -15.01
CA PHE A 80 -18.41 -14.45 -14.62
C PHE A 80 -17.97 -13.12 -13.99
N LYS A 81 -16.85 -13.13 -13.26
CA LYS A 81 -16.25 -11.93 -12.67
C LYS A 81 -14.92 -11.63 -13.35
N ALA A 82 -14.75 -10.38 -13.77
CA ALA A 82 -13.42 -9.83 -14.04
C ALA A 82 -12.89 -9.30 -12.71
N LEU A 83 -11.79 -9.89 -12.21
CA LEU A 83 -11.15 -9.49 -10.96
C LEU A 83 -9.97 -8.59 -11.26
N ASN A 84 -9.74 -7.60 -10.38
CA ASN A 84 -8.51 -6.83 -10.38
C ASN A 84 -7.33 -7.72 -9.95
N SER A 85 -6.14 -7.53 -10.54
CA SER A 85 -4.93 -7.90 -9.81
C SER A 85 -4.67 -6.82 -8.76
N LEU A 86 -4.10 -7.23 -7.63
CA LEU A 86 -3.73 -6.27 -6.61
C LEU A 86 -2.29 -5.82 -6.86
N PRO A 87 -1.91 -4.59 -6.48
CA PRO A 87 -0.52 -4.25 -6.33
C PRO A 87 0.15 -5.21 -5.33
N GLU A 88 1.46 -5.38 -5.42
CA GLU A 88 2.25 -6.24 -4.55
C GLU A 88 3.42 -5.43 -3.97
N ILE A 89 3.43 -5.26 -2.65
CA ILE A 89 4.56 -4.66 -1.95
C ILE A 89 5.72 -5.66 -1.93
N ASN A 90 6.84 -5.31 -2.58
CA ASN A 90 8.02 -6.16 -2.55
C ASN A 90 8.76 -6.02 -1.21
N VAL A 91 8.38 -6.86 -0.25
CA VAL A 91 8.88 -6.85 1.14
C VAL A 91 10.41 -6.83 1.23
N SER A 92 11.11 -7.49 0.30
CA SER A 92 12.59 -7.56 0.32
C SER A 92 13.28 -6.22 0.03
N THR A 93 12.53 -5.24 -0.50
CA THR A 93 13.02 -3.92 -0.87
C THR A 93 12.71 -2.85 0.17
N ILE A 94 11.97 -3.18 1.23
CA ILE A 94 11.65 -2.25 2.31
C ILE A 94 12.93 -1.94 3.09
N ILE A 95 13.40 -0.70 2.98
CA ILE A 95 14.62 -0.21 3.63
C ILE A 95 14.27 1.03 4.45
N PHE A 96 14.63 0.98 5.73
CA PHE A 96 14.69 2.15 6.62
C PHE A 96 16.15 2.60 6.71
N SER A 97 16.41 3.87 6.40
CA SER A 97 17.74 4.47 6.46
C SER A 97 17.71 5.74 7.31
N PRO A 98 18.23 5.71 8.55
CA PRO A 98 18.87 4.56 9.20
C PRO A 98 17.86 3.49 9.66
N SER A 99 18.31 2.26 9.92
CA SER A 99 17.45 1.15 10.34
C SER A 99 16.96 1.23 11.79
N THR A 100 17.50 2.18 12.54
CA THR A 100 17.08 2.61 13.88
C THR A 100 17.28 4.10 13.99
N ILE A 101 16.35 4.80 14.60
CA ILE A 101 16.43 6.25 14.80
C ILE A 101 16.27 6.61 16.28
N LYS A 102 16.68 7.80 16.66
CA LYS A 102 16.23 8.45 17.89
C LYS A 102 15.09 9.41 17.57
N ARG A 103 14.42 9.89 18.61
CA ARG A 103 13.41 10.94 18.44
C ARG A 103 14.03 12.17 17.77
N ALA A 104 13.25 12.82 16.91
CA ALA A 104 13.65 13.95 16.06
C ALA A 104 14.79 13.68 15.06
N GLU A 105 15.25 12.43 14.90
CA GLU A 105 16.10 12.06 13.78
C GLU A 105 15.25 11.65 12.57
N ASP A 106 15.69 12.06 11.38
CA ASP A 106 15.05 11.69 10.13
C ASP A 106 15.34 10.22 9.76
N CYS A 107 14.31 9.54 9.29
CA CYS A 107 14.37 8.22 8.67
C CYS A 107 13.84 8.32 7.26
N THR A 108 14.57 7.78 6.29
CA THR A 108 14.06 7.58 4.94
C THR A 108 13.54 6.15 4.81
N LEU A 109 12.29 6.01 4.36
CA LEU A 109 11.71 4.74 3.94
C LEU A 109 11.74 4.68 2.42
N THR A 110 12.31 3.62 1.86
CA THR A 110 12.23 3.27 0.43
C THR A 110 11.68 1.87 0.27
N LEU A 111 10.84 1.65 -0.74
CA LEU A 111 10.35 0.33 -1.12
C LEU A 111 9.92 0.30 -2.59
N ASN A 112 9.80 -0.91 -3.13
CA ASN A 112 9.21 -1.14 -4.44
C ASN A 112 7.84 -1.78 -4.32
N VAL A 113 6.94 -1.41 -5.22
CA VAL A 113 5.63 -2.04 -5.44
C VAL A 113 5.57 -2.48 -6.89
N THR A 114 4.93 -3.60 -7.19
CA THR A 114 4.69 -4.05 -8.57
C THR A 114 3.21 -4.35 -8.78
N ASP A 115 2.77 -4.41 -10.03
CA ASP A 115 1.47 -4.98 -10.38
C ASP A 115 1.66 -5.92 -11.58
N VAL A 116 0.92 -7.02 -11.59
CA VAL A 116 0.94 -7.98 -12.71
C VAL A 116 0.01 -7.55 -13.84
N ASP A 117 -0.94 -6.64 -13.59
CA ASP A 117 -1.75 -6.03 -14.65
C ASP A 117 -0.91 -5.02 -15.44
N ILE A 118 -0.74 -5.31 -16.72
CA ILE A 118 -0.01 -4.49 -17.67
C ILE A 118 -0.66 -3.12 -17.93
N TYR A 119 -1.94 -2.96 -17.57
CA TYR A 119 -2.68 -1.70 -17.66
C TYR A 119 -2.51 -0.82 -16.41
N THR A 120 -1.96 -1.37 -15.33
CA THR A 120 -1.53 -0.60 -14.16
C THR A 120 -0.12 -0.07 -14.39
N LEU A 121 -0.01 1.24 -14.61
CA LEU A 121 1.27 1.93 -14.73
C LEU A 121 1.79 2.35 -13.36
N PRO A 122 3.11 2.49 -13.16
CA PRO A 122 3.69 2.89 -11.87
C PRO A 122 3.08 4.15 -11.29
N GLU A 123 2.83 5.17 -12.12
CA GLU A 123 2.26 6.47 -11.74
C GLU A 123 0.83 6.38 -11.19
N ASN A 124 0.14 5.26 -11.43
CA ASN A 124 -1.23 5.02 -11.01
C ASN A 124 -1.32 4.24 -9.68
N ILE A 125 -0.17 3.92 -9.08
CA ILE A 125 -0.09 3.37 -7.73
C ILE A 125 0.14 4.51 -6.73
N THR A 126 -0.67 4.52 -5.68
CA THR A 126 -0.47 5.34 -4.49
C THR A 126 0.05 4.46 -3.36
N VAL A 127 1.08 4.92 -2.66
CA VAL A 127 1.60 4.23 -1.48
C VAL A 127 1.54 5.18 -0.30
N SER A 128 1.01 4.71 0.82
CA SER A 128 1.01 5.45 2.08
C SER A 128 1.57 4.59 3.20
N MET A 129 2.02 5.25 4.26
CA MET A 129 2.35 4.58 5.51
C MET A 129 1.61 5.22 6.68
N THR A 130 1.23 4.40 7.65
CA THR A 130 0.69 4.82 8.95
C THR A 130 1.61 4.31 10.05
N ILE A 131 1.97 5.20 10.97
CA ILE A 131 2.85 4.88 12.09
C ILE A 131 1.98 4.53 13.30
N GLN A 132 2.15 3.32 13.84
CA GLN A 132 1.57 2.94 15.12
C GLN A 132 2.62 3.07 16.23
N LEU A 133 2.30 3.88 17.23
CA LEU A 133 3.11 4.04 18.44
C LEU A 133 3.14 2.73 19.26
N PRO A 134 4.15 2.56 20.14
CA PRO A 134 4.16 1.49 21.14
C PRO A 134 2.91 1.45 22.04
N THR A 135 2.19 2.56 22.18
CA THR A 135 0.93 2.67 22.93
C THR A 135 -0.28 2.14 22.16
N GLY A 136 -0.15 1.84 20.86
CA GLY A 136 -1.22 1.43 19.96
C GLY A 136 -1.90 2.57 19.21
N GLU A 137 -1.58 3.84 19.54
CA GLU A 137 -2.09 5.02 18.83
C GLU A 137 -1.55 5.09 17.40
N LEU A 138 -2.41 5.45 16.45
CA LEU A 138 -2.06 5.65 15.04
C LEU A 138 -1.85 7.12 14.75
N GLU A 139 -0.76 7.45 14.06
CA GLU A 139 -0.54 8.78 13.51
C GLU A 139 -1.28 8.97 12.19
N SER A 140 -1.34 10.21 11.70
CA SER A 140 -1.90 10.49 10.38
C SER A 140 -1.09 9.77 9.29
N PRO A 141 -1.74 9.24 8.24
CA PRO A 141 -1.04 8.64 7.11
C PRO A 141 -0.07 9.62 6.44
N ILE A 142 1.04 9.10 5.96
CA ILE A 142 2.06 9.80 5.19
C ILE A 142 2.12 9.16 3.81
N GLU A 143 1.80 9.92 2.78
CA GLU A 143 1.96 9.48 1.39
C GLU A 143 3.45 9.43 1.01
N LEU A 144 3.83 8.39 0.27
CA LEU A 144 5.16 8.24 -0.28
C LEU A 144 5.22 8.91 -1.66
N THR A 145 6.38 9.50 -1.96
CA THR A 145 6.68 10.03 -3.30
C THR A 145 6.84 8.87 -4.27
N ASN A 146 6.00 8.85 -5.31
CA ASN A 146 6.12 7.95 -6.44
C ASN A 146 7.20 8.44 -7.41
N ASN A 147 8.20 7.60 -7.71
CA ASN A 147 9.28 7.95 -8.64
C ASN A 147 9.00 7.52 -10.09
N ASN A 148 7.77 7.09 -10.40
CA ASN A 148 7.31 6.62 -11.72
C ASN A 148 8.14 5.46 -12.29
N ASN A 149 8.70 4.64 -11.41
CA ASN A 149 9.55 3.51 -11.77
C ASN A 149 9.39 2.35 -10.77
N TRP A 150 8.18 2.19 -10.23
CA TRP A 150 7.82 1.18 -9.21
C TRP A 150 8.51 1.37 -7.84
N SER A 151 9.30 2.43 -7.67
CA SER A 151 9.97 2.78 -6.40
C SER A 151 9.27 3.95 -5.72
N PHE A 152 9.10 3.84 -4.41
CA PHE A 152 8.44 4.81 -3.54
C PHE A 152 9.37 5.23 -2.41
N THR A 153 9.33 6.51 -2.04
CA THR A 153 10.19 7.05 -0.98
C THR A 153 9.48 8.08 -0.12
N THR A 154 9.78 8.10 1.18
CA THR A 154 9.38 9.20 2.07
C THR A 154 10.42 9.39 3.16
N THR A 155 10.46 10.59 3.73
CA THR A 155 11.27 10.92 4.89
C THR A 155 10.35 11.35 6.02
N PHE A 156 10.55 10.77 7.21
CA PHE A 156 9.75 11.05 8.39
C PHE A 156 10.64 11.06 9.64
N SER A 157 10.13 11.61 10.73
CA SER A 157 10.77 11.56 12.04
C SER A 157 9.74 11.35 13.14
N ILE A 158 10.19 10.85 14.29
CA ILE A 158 9.33 10.63 15.45
C ILE A 158 9.55 11.76 16.44
N GLY A 159 8.50 12.52 16.75
CA GLY A 159 8.60 13.71 17.60
C GLY A 159 9.18 13.44 19.00
N ILE A 160 9.84 14.45 19.58
CA ILE A 160 10.45 14.40 20.93
C ILE A 160 9.47 14.04 22.06
N ASN A 161 8.19 14.35 21.86
CA ASN A 161 7.10 14.10 22.80
C ASN A 161 6.49 12.69 22.67
N LYS A 162 6.95 11.89 21.72
CA LYS A 162 6.48 10.51 21.49
C LYS A 162 7.30 9.51 22.34
N PRO A 163 6.72 8.35 22.70
CA PRO A 163 7.41 7.36 23.52
C PRO A 163 8.59 6.71 22.77
N ILE A 164 9.59 6.22 23.51
CA ILE A 164 10.61 5.33 22.92
C ILE A 164 10.04 3.91 22.79
N GLY A 165 10.66 3.09 21.93
CA GLY A 165 10.33 1.68 21.80
C GLY A 165 10.15 1.21 20.36
N LYS A 166 9.41 0.11 20.21
CA LYS A 166 9.16 -0.52 18.91
C LYS A 166 7.86 0.02 18.31
N TYR A 167 7.99 0.71 17.19
CA TYR A 167 6.88 1.22 16.38
C TYR A 167 6.52 0.21 15.30
N GLN A 168 5.25 0.17 14.92
CA GLN A 168 4.81 -0.55 13.71
C GLN A 168 4.60 0.44 12.57
N ILE A 169 5.10 0.10 11.39
CA ILE A 169 4.92 0.91 10.18
C ILE A 169 4.03 0.10 9.26
N ILE A 170 2.77 0.52 9.14
CA ILE A 170 1.76 -0.10 8.28
C ILE A 170 1.88 0.58 6.92
N ILE A 171 2.21 -0.17 5.89
CA ILE A 171 2.39 0.32 4.51
C ILE A 171 1.22 -0.22 3.70
N GLU A 172 0.55 0.65 2.96
CA GLU A 172 -0.55 0.30 2.06
C GLU A 172 -0.23 0.79 0.66
N ALA A 173 -0.39 -0.09 -0.34
CA ALA A 173 -0.30 0.24 -1.74
C ALA A 173 -1.68 0.07 -2.37
N GLU A 174 -2.14 1.08 -3.09
CA GLU A 174 -3.44 1.11 -3.75
C GLU A 174 -3.27 1.43 -5.23
N ASP A 175 -3.95 0.67 -6.10
CA ASP A 175 -4.02 0.94 -7.54
C ASP A 175 -5.21 1.83 -7.93
N GLN A 176 -5.23 2.28 -9.18
CA GLN A 176 -6.31 3.08 -9.78
C GLN A 176 -7.71 2.42 -9.78
N TYR A 177 -7.80 1.12 -9.49
CA TYR A 177 -9.02 0.34 -9.42
C TYR A 177 -9.40 -0.01 -7.97
N ASN A 178 -8.74 0.60 -6.98
CA ASN A 178 -8.90 0.40 -5.54
C ASN A 178 -8.51 -1.01 -5.07
N GLY A 179 -7.64 -1.71 -5.81
CA GLY A 179 -6.95 -2.90 -5.32
C GLY A 179 -5.90 -2.50 -4.29
N ILE A 180 -5.90 -3.16 -3.13
CA ILE A 180 -5.04 -2.81 -2.00
C ILE A 180 -4.20 -4.02 -1.58
N ASP A 181 -2.91 -3.78 -1.37
CA ASP A 181 -2.01 -4.66 -0.62
C ASP A 181 -1.42 -3.93 0.58
N SER A 182 -1.10 -4.67 1.64
CA SER A 182 -0.65 -4.10 2.92
C SER A 182 0.46 -4.92 3.56
N TYR A 183 1.43 -4.23 4.15
CA TYR A 183 2.52 -4.86 4.87
C TYR A 183 2.85 -4.09 6.16
N THR A 184 3.14 -4.81 7.25
CA THR A 184 3.53 -4.20 8.52
C THR A 184 5.01 -4.47 8.80
N ALA A 185 5.80 -3.41 8.84
CA ALA A 185 7.20 -3.42 9.27
C ALA A 185 7.33 -2.92 10.72
N SER A 186 8.55 -2.96 11.25
CA SER A 186 8.85 -2.44 12.59
C SER A 186 10.09 -1.57 12.59
N LEU A 187 10.03 -0.47 13.34
CA LEU A 187 11.15 0.45 13.54
C LEU A 187 11.39 0.65 15.04
N ASN A 188 12.65 0.55 15.48
CA ASN A 188 13.02 0.85 16.86
C ASN A 188 13.42 2.32 16.98
N VAL A 189 12.81 3.01 17.95
CA VAL A 189 13.03 4.43 18.23
C VAL A 189 13.63 4.58 19.62
N GLY A 190 14.83 5.15 19.68
CA GLY A 190 15.59 5.40 20.91
C GLY A 190 15.42 6.82 21.46
N ASN A 191 16.00 7.03 22.64
CA ASN A 191 16.13 8.36 23.23
C ASN A 191 17.40 9.07 22.71
N ASN A 192 17.40 10.40 22.70
CA ASN A 192 18.64 11.14 22.54
C ASN A 192 19.49 11.08 23.81
N ALA A 193 20.81 11.08 23.62
CA ALA A 193 21.72 11.16 24.74
C ALA A 193 21.76 12.61 25.23
N PRO A 194 21.82 12.85 26.56
CA PRO A 194 22.04 14.19 27.08
C PRO A 194 23.45 14.69 26.71
N GLU A 195 23.57 15.99 26.55
CA GLU A 195 24.81 16.71 26.25
C GLU A 195 25.16 17.64 27.42
N ILE A 196 26.42 17.62 27.85
CA ILE A 196 26.96 18.58 28.81
C ILE A 196 27.31 19.85 28.03
N GLN A 197 26.51 20.90 28.21
CA GLN A 197 26.72 22.20 27.56
C GLN A 197 27.86 22.98 28.22
N SER A 198 27.95 22.90 29.55
CA SER A 198 29.02 23.53 30.31
C SER A 198 29.21 22.86 31.67
N TYR A 199 30.33 23.15 32.33
CA TYR A 199 30.52 22.77 33.72
C TYR A 199 31.37 23.80 34.45
N SER A 200 31.19 23.87 35.77
CA SER A 200 31.94 24.75 36.66
C SER A 200 32.43 23.99 37.88
N VAL A 201 33.56 24.44 38.44
CA VAL A 201 34.12 23.94 39.69
C VAL A 201 34.11 25.09 40.68
N ASN A 202 33.43 24.91 41.82
CA ASN A 202 33.24 25.95 42.84
C ASN A 202 32.68 27.27 42.26
N GLY A 203 31.77 27.17 41.29
CA GLY A 203 31.14 28.32 40.61
C GLY A 203 32.01 28.99 39.53
N LEU A 204 33.22 28.49 39.28
CA LEU A 204 34.10 29.00 38.23
C LEU A 204 33.97 28.15 36.96
N SER A 205 33.69 28.82 35.82
CA SER A 205 33.66 28.15 34.52
C SER A 205 35.02 27.57 34.16
N MET A 206 35.04 26.35 33.64
CA MET A 206 36.26 25.57 33.39
C MET A 206 36.88 25.83 32.00
N ASN A 207 36.76 27.05 31.49
CA ASN A 207 37.52 27.50 30.32
C ASN A 207 38.97 27.88 30.66
N GLN A 208 39.36 27.78 31.93
CA GLN A 208 40.69 28.09 32.46
C GLN A 208 41.00 27.22 33.69
N SER A 209 42.28 27.11 34.04
CA SER A 209 42.71 26.38 35.25
C SER A 209 42.12 27.03 36.52
N VAL A 210 41.65 26.19 37.45
CA VAL A 210 41.14 26.62 38.75
C VAL A 210 42.09 26.15 39.85
N SER A 211 42.44 27.04 40.77
CA SER A 211 43.24 26.73 41.97
C SER A 211 42.34 26.70 43.19
N VAL A 212 42.46 25.66 44.00
CA VAL A 212 41.60 25.43 45.18
C VAL A 212 42.50 25.10 46.36
N ASN A 213 42.16 25.57 47.57
CA ASN A 213 43.04 25.37 48.72
C ASN A 213 43.01 23.93 49.19
N TYR A 214 44.12 23.46 49.75
CA TYR A 214 44.20 22.13 50.32
C TYR A 214 43.18 21.97 51.47
N GLY A 215 42.30 20.98 51.34
CA GLY A 215 41.23 20.70 52.31
C GLY A 215 39.88 21.35 51.98
N GLU A 216 39.76 22.13 50.90
CA GLU A 216 38.48 22.60 50.38
C GLU A 216 37.78 21.54 49.52
N ASP A 217 36.45 21.52 49.59
CA ASP A 217 35.64 20.67 48.72
C ASP A 217 35.64 21.18 47.28
N LEU A 218 35.63 20.23 46.33
CA LEU A 218 35.41 20.51 44.91
C LEU A 218 33.95 20.23 44.58
N ILE A 219 33.20 21.29 44.28
CA ILE A 219 31.80 21.23 43.86
C ILE A 219 31.76 21.35 42.34
N PHE A 220 31.38 20.27 41.68
CA PHE A 220 31.16 20.25 40.24
C PHE A 220 29.69 20.54 39.94
N THR A 221 29.45 21.54 39.09
CA THR A 221 28.10 21.83 38.57
C THR A 221 28.14 21.65 37.07
N PHE A 222 27.24 20.83 36.53
CA PHE A 222 27.10 20.57 35.09
C PHE A 222 25.81 21.20 34.59
N ASP A 223 25.89 21.89 33.47
CA ASP A 223 24.74 22.28 32.67
C ASP A 223 24.50 21.21 31.61
N VAL A 224 23.37 20.53 31.69
CA VAL A 224 23.05 19.36 30.86
C VAL A 224 21.71 19.59 30.19
N SER A 225 21.67 19.39 28.87
CA SER A 225 20.46 19.45 28.06
C SER A 225 20.34 18.19 27.21
N ASP A 226 19.13 17.81 26.83
CA ASP A 226 18.90 16.92 25.69
C ASP A 226 18.04 17.62 24.64
N VAL A 227 17.88 16.98 23.47
CA VAL A 227 17.04 17.48 22.37
C VAL A 227 15.57 17.61 22.80
N GLU A 228 15.18 16.86 23.84
CA GLU A 228 13.86 16.86 24.44
C GLU A 228 13.65 17.96 25.51
N ASN A 229 14.67 18.79 25.79
CA ASN A 229 14.69 19.80 26.84
C ASN A 229 14.32 19.26 28.24
N THR A 230 14.52 17.97 28.47
CA THR A 230 14.34 17.37 29.79
C THR A 230 15.53 17.74 30.67
N LYS A 231 15.32 18.65 31.64
CA LYS A 231 16.34 18.95 32.66
C LYS A 231 16.57 17.70 33.50
N GLY A 232 17.70 17.03 33.28
CA GLY A 232 18.11 15.91 34.11
C GLY A 232 18.51 16.39 35.51
N GLU A 233 17.90 15.84 36.56
CA GLU A 233 18.51 15.88 37.88
C GLU A 233 19.70 14.91 37.87
N PHE A 234 20.92 15.45 37.92
CA PHE A 234 22.10 14.61 38.18
C PHE A 234 22.03 14.14 39.63
N ARG A 235 21.76 12.85 39.85
CA ARG A 235 21.83 12.24 41.18
C ARG A 235 23.18 11.54 41.33
N PRO A 236 24.06 12.00 42.23
CA PRO A 236 25.37 11.41 42.46
C PRO A 236 25.28 9.97 43.00
#